data_AF-A0A970Q717-F1
#
_entry.id   AF-A0A970Q717-F1
#
_cell.length_a   1.000
_cell.length_b   1.000
_cell.length_c   1.000
_cell.angle_alpha   90.00
_cell.angle_beta   90.00
_cell.angle_gamma   90.00
#
_symmetry.space_group_name_H-M   'P 1'
#
loop_
_entity.id
_entity.type
_entity.pdbx_description
1 polymer ?
#
loop_
_entity_poly.entity_id
_entity_poly.type
_entity_poly.pdbx_seq_one_letter_code
_entity_poly.pdbx_strand_id
1 'polypeptide(L)'
;MLGKNKPGIIYLVLLFPLAWACAGLASHYPGMVERYYSKSIYLFLSQAVSSATGIFPFSVAEVMVILIFVIIAVGLVRGTLRLVKNPGNRLPLLIRQLIVAAAIVSVVYFAFIAVWGLNYHRVSIAAITNLEVREVSVEELEALC
;
A
#
# COMPACT_ATOMS: atom_id res chain seq x y z
N MET A 1 -25.04 6.09 -23.64
CA MET A 1 -24.43 4.76 -23.88
C MET A 1 -23.26 4.56 -22.93
N LEU A 2 -23.52 3.95 -21.77
CA LEU A 2 -22.51 3.63 -20.76
C LEU A 2 -21.55 2.60 -21.36
N GLY A 3 -20.33 3.03 -21.70
CA GLY A 3 -19.31 2.15 -22.24
C GLY A 3 -19.08 0.98 -21.29
N LYS A 4 -19.17 -0.24 -21.84
CA LYS A 4 -18.91 -1.53 -21.18
C LYS A 4 -17.82 -1.41 -20.13
N ASN A 5 -18.20 -1.13 -18.87
CA ASN A 5 -17.31 -1.34 -17.75
C ASN A 5 -17.06 -2.85 -17.73
N LYS A 6 -15.81 -3.27 -17.89
CA LYS A 6 -15.47 -4.69 -17.71
C LYS A 6 -15.92 -5.04 -16.28
N PRO A 7 -16.88 -5.96 -16.08
CA PRO A 7 -17.46 -6.22 -14.77
C PRO A 7 -16.39 -6.58 -13.73
N GLY A 8 -15.23 -7.09 -14.18
CA GLY A 8 -14.06 -7.36 -13.36
C GLY A 8 -13.56 -6.20 -12.47
N ILE A 9 -13.64 -4.94 -12.91
CA ILE A 9 -13.02 -3.83 -12.17
C ILE A 9 -13.74 -3.50 -10.86
N ILE A 10 -15.06 -3.77 -10.79
CA ILE A 10 -15.84 -3.45 -9.59
C ILE A 10 -15.50 -4.41 -8.45
N TYR A 11 -15.18 -5.67 -8.77
CA TYR A 11 -14.76 -6.66 -7.78
C TYR A 11 -13.42 -6.32 -7.14
N LEU A 12 -12.55 -5.58 -7.84
CA LEU A 12 -11.28 -5.12 -7.26
C LEU A 12 -11.47 -4.14 -6.10
N VAL A 13 -12.61 -3.44 -6.02
CA VAL A 13 -12.92 -2.55 -4.91
C VAL A 13 -13.07 -3.32 -3.59
N LEU A 14 -13.46 -4.61 -3.66
CA LEU A 14 -13.60 -5.47 -2.48
C LEU A 14 -12.24 -5.83 -1.84
N LEU A 15 -11.12 -5.59 -2.54
CA LEU A 15 -9.79 -5.81 -1.98
C LEU A 15 -9.49 -4.85 -0.82
N PHE A 16 -10.07 -3.64 -0.82
CA PHE A 16 -9.87 -2.68 0.26
C PHE A 16 -10.42 -3.16 1.60
N PRO A 17 -11.72 -3.49 1.75
CA PRO A 17 -12.25 -3.99 3.02
C PRO A 17 -11.62 -5.32 3.42
N LEU A 18 -11.24 -6.18 2.45
CA LEU A 18 -10.49 -7.40 2.72
C LEU A 18 -9.13 -7.09 3.36
N ALA A 19 -8.33 -6.20 2.76
CA ALA A 19 -7.03 -5.79 3.29
C ALA A 19 -7.16 -5.16 4.68
N TRP A 20 -8.16 -4.29 4.87
CA TRP A 20 -8.44 -3.64 6.15
C TRP A 20 -8.80 -4.65 7.23
N ALA A 21 -9.67 -5.63 6.91
CA ALA A 21 -10.03 -6.71 7.83
C ALA A 21 -8.83 -7.59 8.18
N CYS A 22 -7.97 -7.93 7.20
CA CYS A 22 -6.74 -8.67 7.45
C CYS A 22 -5.78 -7.91 8.38
N ALA A 23 -5.61 -6.60 8.17
CA ALA A 23 -4.77 -5.76 9.03
C ALA A 23 -5.36 -5.66 10.46
N GLY A 24 -6.67 -5.49 10.57
CA GLY A 24 -7.38 -5.50 11.87
C GLY A 24 -7.21 -6.82 12.62
N LEU A 25 -7.36 -7.96 11.94
CA LEU A 25 -7.10 -9.26 12.56
C LEU A 25 -5.63 -9.42 12.97
N ALA A 26 -4.70 -8.96 12.13
CA ALA A 26 -3.28 -9.03 12.43
C ALA A 26 -2.89 -8.24 13.69
N SER A 27 -3.51 -7.08 13.92
CA SER A 27 -3.23 -6.25 15.10
C SER A 27 -3.62 -6.93 16.42
N HIS A 28 -4.63 -7.80 16.41
CA HIS A 28 -5.06 -8.56 17.59
C HIS A 28 -4.19 -9.81 17.86
N TYR A 29 -3.46 -10.31 16.86
CA TYR A 29 -2.70 -11.56 16.96
C TYR A 29 -1.23 -11.41 16.51
N PRO A 30 -0.43 -10.54 17.16
CA PRO A 30 0.94 -10.25 16.74
C PRO A 30 1.86 -11.47 16.73
N GLY A 31 1.65 -12.43 17.65
CA GLY A 31 2.40 -13.69 17.67
C GLY A 31 2.14 -14.58 16.44
N MET A 32 0.92 -14.56 15.89
CA MET A 32 0.60 -15.27 14.64
C MET A 32 1.25 -14.59 13.44
N VAL A 33 1.21 -13.25 13.40
CA VAL A 33 1.88 -12.45 12.36
C VAL A 33 3.38 -12.70 12.35
N GLU A 34 4.01 -12.76 13.53
CA GLU A 34 5.44 -13.07 13.65
C GLU A 34 5.76 -14.46 13.06
N ARG A 35 5.00 -15.49 13.48
CA ARG A 35 5.29 -16.89 13.13
C ARG A 35 5.00 -17.20 11.66
N TYR A 36 3.80 -16.89 11.18
CA TYR A 36 3.32 -17.35 9.88
C TYR A 36 3.62 -16.37 8.75
N TYR A 37 3.56 -15.07 9.03
CA TYR A 37 3.80 -14.06 7.99
C TYR A 37 5.26 -13.60 8.00
N SER A 38 5.72 -13.00 9.10
CA SER A 38 7.00 -12.28 9.17
C SER A 38 8.20 -13.22 9.00
N LYS A 39 8.26 -14.32 9.76
CA LYS A 39 9.38 -15.29 9.72
C LYS A 39 9.30 -16.30 8.57
N SER A 40 8.17 -16.39 7.88
CA SER A 40 7.98 -17.37 6.79
C SER A 40 7.74 -16.66 5.46
N ILE A 41 6.53 -16.18 5.20
CA ILE A 41 6.13 -15.60 3.90
C ILE A 41 6.99 -14.37 3.56
N TYR A 42 7.07 -13.41 4.49
CA TYR A 42 7.78 -12.17 4.26
C TYR A 42 9.30 -12.37 4.14
N LEU A 43 9.86 -13.37 4.81
CA LEU A 43 11.28 -13.71 4.69
C LEU A 43 11.65 -14.05 3.24
N PHE A 44 10.89 -14.93 2.58
CA PHE A 44 11.14 -15.27 1.18
C PHE A 44 10.81 -14.11 0.24
N LEU A 45 9.71 -13.39 0.52
CA LEU A 45 9.27 -12.28 -0.33
C LEU A 45 10.29 -11.13 -0.33
N SER A 46 10.76 -10.73 0.85
CA SER A 46 11.75 -9.66 1.01
C SER A 46 13.09 -10.02 0.37
N GLN A 47 13.53 -11.28 0.46
CA GLN A 47 14.74 -11.75 -0.22
C GLN A 47 14.58 -11.71 -1.74
N ALA A 48 13.46 -12.18 -2.28
CA ALA A 48 13.19 -12.16 -3.72
C ALA A 48 13.15 -10.72 -4.25
N VAL A 49 12.42 -9.83 -3.57
CA VAL A 49 12.33 -8.41 -3.95
C VAL A 49 13.70 -7.75 -3.87
N SER A 50 14.44 -7.93 -2.76
CA SER A 50 15.76 -7.31 -2.56
C SER A 50 16.79 -7.82 -3.58
N SER A 51 16.74 -9.11 -3.92
CA SER A 51 17.64 -9.68 -4.92
C SER A 51 17.34 -9.15 -6.33
N ALA A 52 16.07 -8.95 -6.66
CA ALA A 52 15.67 -8.42 -7.96
C ALA A 52 15.96 -6.92 -8.09
N THR A 53 15.71 -6.13 -7.05
CA THR A 53 15.91 -4.67 -7.08
C THR A 53 17.35 -4.26 -6.77
N GLY A 54 18.09 -5.05 -6.00
CA GLY A 54 19.48 -4.77 -5.60
C GLY A 54 20.50 -4.85 -6.74
N ILE A 55 20.11 -5.32 -7.93
CA ILE A 55 20.95 -5.30 -9.13
C ILE A 55 21.18 -3.87 -9.63
N PHE A 56 20.23 -2.97 -9.36
CA PHE A 56 20.30 -1.59 -9.83
C PHE A 56 21.06 -0.70 -8.84
N PRO A 57 21.87 0.26 -9.31
CA PRO A 57 22.61 1.18 -8.45
C PRO A 57 21.75 2.34 -7.91
N PHE A 58 20.42 2.23 -7.97
CA PHE A 58 19.46 3.23 -7.54
C PHE A 58 18.22 2.55 -6.93
N SER A 59 17.43 3.30 -6.15
CA SER A 59 16.22 2.78 -5.53
C SER A 59 15.11 2.55 -6.56
N VAL A 60 14.84 1.30 -6.89
CA VAL A 60 13.69 0.92 -7.74
C VAL A 60 12.37 1.38 -7.12
N ALA A 61 12.27 1.38 -5.78
CA ALA A 61 11.08 1.85 -5.07
C ALA A 61 10.81 3.33 -5.31
N GLU A 62 11.83 4.20 -5.27
CA GLU A 62 11.68 5.64 -5.55
C GLU A 62 11.21 5.88 -6.98
N VAL A 63 11.80 5.17 -7.95
CA VAL A 63 11.38 5.25 -9.36
C VAL A 63 9.92 4.83 -9.52
N MET A 64 9.50 3.74 -8.87
CA MET A 64 8.10 3.30 -8.88
C MET A 64 7.15 4.35 -8.28
N VAL A 65 7.55 4.99 -7.17
CA VAL A 65 6.76 6.06 -6.54
C VAL A 65 6.58 7.23 -7.51
N ILE A 66 7.66 7.71 -8.13
CA ILE A 66 7.60 8.79 -9.13
C ILE A 66 6.67 8.41 -10.30
N LEU A 67 6.80 7.18 -10.82
CA LEU A 67 5.98 6.70 -11.92
C LEU A 67 4.49 6.66 -11.54
N ILE A 68 4.15 6.21 -10.33
CA ILE A 68 2.77 6.20 -9.81
C ILE A 68 2.22 7.62 -9.76
N PHE A 69 2.97 8.59 -9.23
CA PHE A 69 2.55 10.00 -9.19
C PHE A 69 2.30 10.56 -10.60
N VAL A 70 3.18 10.29 -11.56
CA VAL A 70 3.01 10.72 -12.96
C VAL A 70 1.75 10.10 -13.58
N ILE A 71 1.52 8.80 -13.38
CA ILE A 71 0.33 8.09 -13.90
C ILE A 71 -0.95 8.71 -13.33
N ILE A 72 -0.98 8.99 -12.02
CA ILE A 72 -2.12 9.63 -11.34
C ILE A 72 -2.35 11.02 -11.92
N ALA A 73 -1.31 11.86 -12.03
CA ALA A 73 -1.41 13.22 -12.55
C ALA A 73 -1.94 13.23 -14.00
N VAL A 74 -1.37 12.40 -14.88
CA VAL A 74 -1.83 12.26 -16.26
C VAL A 74 -3.28 11.75 -16.33
N GLY A 75 -3.64 10.80 -15.46
CA GLY A 75 -4.98 10.27 -15.33
C GLY A 75 -6.01 11.35 -14.94
N LEU A 76 -5.66 12.19 -13.96
CA LEU A 76 -6.48 13.32 -13.51
C LEU A 76 -6.65 14.35 -14.61
N VAL A 77 -5.57 14.81 -15.24
CA VAL A 77 -5.63 15.80 -16.33
C VAL A 77 -6.51 15.28 -17.48
N ARG A 78 -6.27 14.05 -17.96
CA ARG A 78 -7.11 13.43 -19.01
C ARG A 78 -8.54 13.21 -18.56
N GLY A 79 -8.77 12.96 -17.27
CA GLY A 79 -10.10 12.80 -16.69
C GLY A 79 -10.88 14.10 -16.73
N THR A 80 -10.29 15.18 -16.22
CA THR A 80 -10.85 16.52 -16.19
C THR A 80 -11.12 17.06 -17.59
N LEU A 81 -10.17 16.93 -18.52
CA LEU A 81 -10.36 17.37 -19.90
C LEU A 81 -11.55 16.67 -20.58
N ARG A 82 -11.79 15.37 -20.30
CA ARG A 82 -12.94 14.64 -20.84
C ARG A 82 -14.26 15.12 -20.26
N LEU A 83 -14.29 15.51 -18.99
CA LEU A 83 -15.47 16.04 -18.30
C LEU A 83 -15.87 17.43 -18.81
N VAL A 84 -14.88 18.29 -19.06
CA VAL A 84 -15.08 19.63 -19.62
C VAL A 84 -15.62 19.52 -21.05
N LYS A 85 -15.04 18.65 -21.88
CA LYS A 85 -15.40 18.48 -23.30
C LYS A 85 -16.74 17.76 -23.56
N ASN A 86 -17.32 17.07 -22.57
CA ASN A 86 -18.55 16.28 -22.74
C ASN A 86 -19.62 16.63 -21.68
N PRO A 87 -20.25 17.82 -21.75
CA PRO A 87 -21.19 18.27 -20.72
C PRO A 87 -22.41 17.34 -20.52
N GLY A 88 -22.92 16.72 -21.60
CA GLY A 88 -24.09 15.82 -21.53
C GLY A 88 -23.83 14.45 -20.88
N ASN A 89 -22.58 14.07 -20.62
CA ASN A 89 -22.22 12.76 -20.05
C ASN A 89 -21.33 12.86 -18.80
N ARG A 90 -21.36 14.00 -18.09
CA ARG A 90 -20.49 14.26 -16.93
C ARG A 90 -20.67 13.24 -15.81
N LEU A 91 -21.91 13.00 -15.38
CA LEU A 91 -22.20 12.11 -14.26
C LEU A 91 -21.71 10.65 -14.48
N PRO A 92 -22.05 9.96 -15.58
CA PRO A 92 -21.56 8.61 -15.81
C PRO A 92 -20.02 8.55 -16.01
N LEU A 93 -19.43 9.61 -16.58
CA LEU A 93 -17.97 9.70 -16.71
C LEU A 93 -17.28 9.88 -15.36
N LEU A 94 -17.84 10.70 -14.47
CA LEU A 94 -17.38 10.88 -13.08
C LEU A 94 -17.47 9.58 -12.30
N ILE A 95 -18.62 8.92 -12.30
CA ILE A 95 -18.83 7.64 -11.61
C ILE A 95 -17.80 6.61 -12.06
N ARG A 96 -17.56 6.52 -13.38
CA ARG A 96 -16.53 5.62 -13.91
C ARG A 96 -15.12 5.98 -13.44
N GLN A 97 -14.76 7.26 -13.40
CA GLN A 97 -13.46 7.69 -12.89
C GLN A 97 -13.30 7.37 -11.41
N LEU A 98 -14.34 7.57 -10.60
CA LEU A 98 -14.35 7.23 -9.18
C LEU A 98 -14.21 5.72 -8.95
N ILE A 99 -14.92 4.87 -9.71
CA ILE A 99 -14.78 3.41 -9.61
C ILE A 99 -13.37 2.97 -9.96
N VAL A 100 -12.78 3.52 -11.03
CA VAL A 100 -11.39 3.22 -11.41
C VAL A 100 -10.41 3.66 -10.31
N ALA A 101 -10.57 4.87 -9.78
CA ALA A 101 -9.73 5.37 -8.69
C ALA A 101 -9.86 4.51 -7.43
N ALA A 102 -11.08 4.15 -7.03
CA ALA A 102 -11.35 3.25 -5.91
C ALA A 102 -10.72 1.87 -6.13
N ALA A 103 -10.82 1.30 -7.32
CA ALA A 103 -10.18 0.03 -7.65
C ALA A 103 -8.65 0.11 -7.56
N ILE A 104 -8.03 1.20 -8.06
CA ILE A 104 -6.59 1.42 -7.95
C ILE A 104 -6.18 1.51 -6.48
N VAL A 105 -6.86 2.33 -5.68
CA VAL A 105 -6.59 2.46 -4.24
C VAL A 105 -6.74 1.12 -3.54
N SER A 106 -7.77 0.35 -3.88
CA SER A 106 -8.03 -0.98 -3.28
C SER A 106 -6.91 -1.97 -3.60
N VAL A 107 -6.45 -2.01 -4.85
CA VAL A 107 -5.34 -2.88 -5.28
C VAL A 107 -4.03 -2.46 -4.62
N VAL A 108 -3.71 -1.15 -4.61
CA VAL A 108 -2.47 -0.64 -4.01
C VAL A 108 -2.46 -0.90 -2.51
N TYR A 109 -3.57 -0.62 -1.81
CA TYR A 109 -3.68 -0.84 -0.37
C TYR A 109 -3.59 -2.33 -0.02
N PHE A 110 -4.29 -3.19 -0.76
CA PHE A 110 -4.18 -4.64 -0.58
C PHE A 110 -2.78 -5.15 -0.83
N ALA A 111 -2.13 -4.73 -1.93
CA ALA A 111 -0.76 -5.10 -2.24
C ALA A 111 0.20 -4.63 -1.13
N PHE A 112 0.04 -3.41 -0.64
CA PHE A 112 0.81 -2.89 0.49
C PHE A 112 0.65 -3.78 1.73
N ILE A 113 -0.58 -4.04 2.17
CA ILE A 113 -0.85 -4.89 3.34
C ILE A 113 -0.27 -6.30 3.14
N ALA A 114 -0.55 -6.93 2.00
CA ALA A 114 -0.14 -8.30 1.72
C ALA A 114 1.37 -8.47 1.56
N VAL A 115 2.08 -7.52 0.96
CA VAL A 115 3.53 -7.60 0.70
C VAL A 115 4.34 -7.16 1.91
N TRP A 116 3.88 -6.16 2.66
CA TRP A 116 4.67 -5.59 3.76
C TRP A 116 3.85 -5.19 4.98
N GLY A 117 2.66 -4.62 4.80
CA GLY A 117 1.92 -3.92 5.84
C GLY A 117 1.53 -4.79 7.04
N LEU A 118 1.33 -6.10 6.86
CA LEU A 118 1.11 -7.01 8.00
C LEU A 118 2.29 -7.03 8.99
N ASN A 119 3.53 -6.75 8.56
CA ASN A 119 4.69 -6.68 9.47
C ASN A 119 4.55 -5.58 10.52
N TYR A 120 3.75 -4.54 10.31
CA TYR A 120 3.52 -3.51 11.33
C TYR A 120 2.77 -4.03 12.55
N HIS A 121 2.13 -5.19 12.43
CA HIS A 121 1.39 -5.84 13.50
C HIS A 121 2.15 -7.02 14.11
N ARG A 122 3.45 -7.18 13.83
CA ARG A 122 4.27 -8.24 14.44
C ARG A 122 4.67 -7.89 15.87
N VAL A 123 5.24 -8.87 16.59
CA VAL A 123 5.79 -8.64 17.94
C VAL A 123 6.92 -7.62 17.87
N SER A 124 6.92 -6.63 18.77
CA SER A 124 7.94 -5.58 18.78
C SER A 124 9.33 -6.15 19.06
N ILE A 125 10.37 -5.53 18.49
CA ILE A 125 11.76 -5.94 18.74
C ILE A 125 12.07 -5.87 20.24
N ALA A 126 11.63 -4.81 20.92
CA ALA A 126 11.86 -4.66 22.36
C ALA A 126 11.30 -5.86 23.17
N ALA A 127 10.12 -6.36 22.82
CA ALA A 127 9.56 -7.54 23.46
C ALA A 127 10.32 -8.83 23.09
N ILE A 128 10.86 -8.93 21.86
CA ILE A 128 11.65 -10.08 21.42
C ILE A 128 13.01 -10.13 22.13
N THR A 129 13.66 -8.98 22.32
CA THR A 129 15.01 -8.87 22.87
C THR A 129 15.03 -8.56 24.36
N ASN A 130 13.87 -8.47 25.02
CA ASN A 130 13.72 -8.02 26.40
C ASN A 130 14.43 -6.68 26.67
N LEU A 131 14.33 -5.74 25.71
CA LEU A 131 14.87 -4.39 25.91
C LEU A 131 13.90 -3.58 26.75
N GLU A 132 14.45 -2.86 27.72
CA GLU A 132 13.71 -1.87 28.49
C GLU A 132 13.40 -0.66 27.59
N VAL A 133 12.11 -0.38 27.39
CA VAL A 133 11.65 0.79 26.66
C VAL A 133 11.41 1.90 27.67
N ARG A 134 12.29 2.90 27.68
CA ARG A 134 12.16 4.10 28.49
C ARG A 134 12.22 5.35 27.62
N GLU A 135 11.63 6.43 28.10
CA GLU A 135 11.81 7.74 27.46
C GLU A 135 13.26 8.21 27.65
N VAL A 136 13.84 8.74 26.58
CA VAL A 136 15.20 9.29 26.56
C VAL A 136 15.09 10.80 26.69
N SER A 137 15.81 11.40 27.63
CA SER A 137 15.81 12.86 27.77
C SER A 137 16.65 13.53 26.69
N VAL A 138 16.37 14.80 26.41
CA VAL A 138 17.13 15.57 25.40
C VAL A 138 18.60 15.66 25.81
N GLU A 139 18.86 15.84 27.10
CA GLU A 139 20.20 15.93 27.68
C GLU A 139 20.99 14.62 27.50
N GLU A 140 20.33 13.47 27.62
CA GLU A 140 20.94 12.16 27.41
C GLU A 140 21.27 11.92 25.93
N LEU A 141 20.43 12.42 25.01
CA LEU A 141 20.70 12.35 23.58
C LEU A 141 21.84 13.28 23.15
N GLU A 142 21.90 14.49 23.71
CA GLU A 142 23.00 15.44 23.46
C GLU A 142 24.36 14.91 23.93
N ALA A 143 24.39 14.10 24.99
CA ALA A 143 25.61 13.49 25.51
C ALA A 143 26.23 12.40 24.61
N LEU A 144 25.53 11.95 23.56
CA LEU A 144 25.99 10.89 22.64
C LEU A 144 26.60 11.42 21.32
N CYS A 145 26.57 12.74 21.10
CA CYS A 145 27.13 13.42 19.93
C CYS A 145 28.54 13.97 20.21
#